data_AF-A0A8J3CP72-F1
#
_entry.id   AF-A0A8J3CP72-F1
#
_cell.length_a   1.000
_cell.length_b   1.000
_cell.length_c   1.000
_cell.angle_alpha   90.00
_cell.angle_beta   90.00
_cell.angle_gamma   90.00
#
_symmetry.space_group_name_H-M   'P 1'
#
loop_
_entity.id
_entity.type
_entity.pdbx_description
1 polymer ?
#
loop_
_entity_poly.entity_id
_entity_poly.type
_entity_poly.pdbx_seq_one_letter_code
_entity_poly.pdbx_strand_id
1 'polypeptide(L)'
;MDNRKKVKDIGFLGMNSIYSLGPPVDVRLFFDCIRFFVVPKYSKEDWGLVTDRLYKRYVRFEDISETKRLFEIIREEFLKISSNEINWTKDFLNGNIVTKLDLKSTTLLNLFARYFWAFDKHMEFVDFSVKSKLDYYTPIKIGRAEITWSIYENGRPLAEYDELEGEPFWNRADL
;
A
#
# COMPACT_ATOMS: atom_id res chain seq x y z
N MET A 1 -16.25 -27.82 10.24
CA MET A 1 -16.08 -26.40 9.85
C MET A 1 -14.60 -26.09 9.94
N ASP A 2 -13.97 -25.88 8.79
CA ASP A 2 -12.54 -25.57 8.68
C ASP A 2 -12.29 -24.19 9.29
N ASN A 3 -11.67 -24.17 10.47
CA ASN A 3 -11.42 -22.96 11.26
C ASN A 3 -10.07 -22.32 10.89
N ARG A 4 -9.69 -22.37 9.61
CA ARG A 4 -8.60 -21.55 9.08
C ARG A 4 -9.01 -20.09 9.23
N LYS A 5 -8.47 -19.40 10.25
CA LYS A 5 -8.51 -17.94 10.37
C LYS A 5 -8.26 -17.37 8.97
N LYS A 6 -9.29 -16.80 8.37
CA LYS A 6 -9.20 -16.18 7.05
C LYS A 6 -8.13 -15.10 7.17
N VAL A 7 -7.04 -15.24 6.43
CA VAL A 7 -5.95 -14.27 6.49
C VAL A 7 -6.51 -12.95 5.99
N LYS A 8 -6.48 -11.95 6.86
CA LYS A 8 -6.97 -10.59 6.57
C LYS A 8 -6.25 -10.07 5.34
N ASP A 9 -7.01 -9.73 4.32
CA ASP A 9 -6.45 -9.19 3.08
C ASP A 9 -6.47 -7.67 3.14
N ILE A 10 -5.36 -7.06 2.75
CA ILE A 10 -5.15 -5.61 2.78
C ILE A 10 -5.13 -5.09 1.35
N GLY A 11 -5.64 -3.89 1.14
CA GLY A 11 -5.74 -3.28 -0.18
C GLY A 11 -5.71 -1.76 -0.14
N PHE A 12 -5.50 -1.17 -1.33
CA PHE A 12 -5.78 0.25 -1.53
C PHE A 12 -7.28 0.46 -1.66
N LEU A 13 -7.81 1.36 -0.84
CA LEU A 13 -9.19 1.82 -0.82
C LEU A 13 -9.21 3.25 -1.37
N GLY A 14 -10.12 3.52 -2.30
CA GLY A 14 -10.24 4.84 -2.90
C GLY A 14 -11.31 4.86 -3.98
N MET A 15 -12.04 5.97 -4.06
CA MET A 15 -13.05 6.26 -5.09
C MET A 15 -13.93 5.05 -5.50
N ASN A 16 -14.59 4.44 -4.51
CA ASN A 16 -15.46 3.25 -4.65
C ASN A 16 -14.79 1.98 -5.21
N SER A 17 -13.47 1.94 -5.26
CA SER A 17 -12.70 0.78 -5.72
C SER A 17 -11.82 0.22 -4.59
N ILE A 18 -11.60 -1.09 -4.67
CA ILE A 18 -10.80 -1.86 -3.72
C ILE A 18 -9.84 -2.70 -4.54
N TYR A 19 -8.54 -2.49 -4.35
CA TYR A 19 -7.51 -3.30 -4.97
C TYR A 19 -6.72 -4.06 -3.91
N SER A 20 -7.01 -5.35 -3.77
CA SER A 20 -6.27 -6.27 -2.91
C SER A 20 -4.78 -6.29 -3.29
N LEU A 21 -3.93 -6.21 -2.25
CA LEU A 21 -2.48 -6.22 -2.31
C LEU A 21 -1.89 -7.50 -1.70
N GLY A 22 -2.55 -8.04 -0.67
CA GLY A 22 -2.09 -9.23 0.04
C GLY A 22 -2.29 -9.14 1.55
N PRO A 23 -1.83 -10.16 2.29
CA PRO A 23 -1.80 -10.14 3.76
C PRO A 23 -0.95 -8.98 4.32
N PRO A 24 -1.15 -8.58 5.59
CA PRO A 24 -0.43 -7.48 6.23
C PRO A 24 1.10 -7.61 6.15
N VAL A 25 1.62 -8.84 6.10
CA VAL A 25 3.04 -9.11 5.99
C VAL A 25 3.61 -8.65 4.64
N ASP A 26 2.88 -8.86 3.55
CA ASP A 26 3.30 -8.43 2.21
C ASP A 26 3.31 -6.91 2.11
N VAL A 27 2.27 -6.27 2.67
CA VAL A 27 2.15 -4.81 2.68
C VAL A 27 3.28 -4.19 3.50
N ARG A 28 3.57 -4.71 4.70
CA ARG A 28 4.72 -4.26 5.49
C ARG A 28 6.01 -4.41 4.71
N LEU A 29 6.25 -5.58 4.11
CA LEU A 29 7.47 -5.85 3.35
C LEU A 29 7.67 -4.85 2.21
N PHE A 30 6.61 -4.48 1.47
CA PHE A 30 6.69 -3.45 0.43
C PHE A 30 7.22 -2.12 0.97
N PHE A 31 6.64 -1.61 2.06
CA PHE A 31 7.05 -0.34 2.66
C PHE A 31 8.41 -0.42 3.35
N ASP A 32 8.77 -1.57 3.92
CA ASP A 32 10.09 -1.79 4.51
C ASP A 32 11.18 -1.80 3.42
N CYS A 33 10.90 -2.40 2.25
CA CYS A 33 11.79 -2.30 1.10
C CYS A 33 11.97 -0.85 0.63
N ILE A 34 10.91 -0.02 0.62
CA ILE A 34 11.02 1.41 0.30
C ILE A 34 11.95 2.11 1.30
N ARG A 35 11.68 1.94 2.61
CA ARG A 35 12.45 2.55 3.69
C ARG A 35 13.92 2.14 3.67
N PHE A 36 14.20 0.88 3.34
CA PHE A 36 15.55 0.34 3.38
C PHE A 36 16.34 0.67 2.10
N PHE A 37 15.76 0.46 0.92
CA PHE A 37 16.51 0.55 -0.34
C PHE A 37 16.43 1.91 -1.03
N VAL A 38 15.34 2.66 -0.84
CA VAL A 38 15.06 3.88 -1.62
C VAL A 38 15.31 5.13 -0.79
N VAL A 39 14.69 5.23 0.39
CA VAL A 39 14.76 6.44 1.24
C VAL A 39 16.20 6.92 1.50
N PRO A 40 17.19 6.06 1.81
CA PRO A 40 18.56 6.52 2.07
C PRO A 40 19.26 7.12 0.84
N LYS A 41 18.89 6.68 -0.37
CA LYS A 41 19.49 7.17 -1.63
C LYS A 41 18.95 8.55 -2.02
N TYR A 42 17.73 8.87 -1.62
CA TYR A 42 16.99 10.08 -2.00
C TYR A 42 16.53 10.84 -0.76
N SER A 43 17.43 11.07 0.20
CA SER A 43 17.11 11.59 1.54
C SER A 43 16.51 13.00 1.59
N LYS A 44 16.55 13.74 0.47
CA LYS A 44 15.98 15.08 0.35
C LYS A 44 14.51 15.10 -0.03
N GLU A 45 13.97 13.97 -0.48
CA GLU A 45 12.57 13.86 -0.90
C GLU A 45 11.66 13.69 0.31
N ASP A 46 10.40 14.13 0.19
CA ASP A 46 9.41 13.98 1.26
C ASP A 46 8.81 12.56 1.29
N TRP A 47 9.62 11.61 1.78
CA TRP A 47 9.18 10.22 1.93
C TRP A 47 8.05 10.04 2.96
N GLY A 48 7.71 11.06 3.75
CA GLY A 48 6.55 11.03 4.64
C GLY A 48 5.24 10.79 3.89
N LEU A 49 5.15 11.27 2.64
CA LEU A 49 3.98 11.07 1.78
C LEU A 49 3.70 9.58 1.47
N VAL A 50 4.76 8.77 1.35
CA VAL A 50 4.63 7.34 1.10
C VAL A 50 4.69 6.54 2.40
N THR A 51 5.71 6.79 3.22
CA THR A 51 6.07 5.95 4.37
C THR A 51 5.27 6.23 5.65
N ASP A 52 4.54 7.35 5.70
CA ASP A 52 3.57 7.67 6.75
C ASP A 52 2.17 7.88 6.16
N ARG A 53 1.97 8.85 5.25
CA ARG A 53 0.65 9.19 4.73
C ARG A 53 -0.02 8.04 4.01
N LEU A 54 0.55 7.53 2.92
CA LEU A 54 -0.02 6.37 2.23
C LEU A 54 0.01 5.11 3.10
N TYR A 55 1.11 4.87 3.81
CA TYR A 55 1.29 3.67 4.63
C TYR A 55 0.25 3.56 5.74
N LYS A 56 -0.02 4.64 6.46
CA LYS A 56 -0.75 4.60 7.74
C LYS A 56 -2.01 5.46 7.75
N ARG A 57 -2.05 6.52 6.95
CA ARG A 57 -3.14 7.50 6.93
C ARG A 57 -3.84 7.43 5.58
N TYR A 58 -3.83 8.53 4.85
CA TYR A 58 -4.36 8.66 3.51
C TYR A 58 -3.52 9.69 2.73
N VAL A 59 -3.60 9.64 1.41
CA VAL A 59 -3.00 10.65 0.52
C VAL A 59 -3.97 11.82 0.42
N ARG A 60 -3.51 13.03 0.74
CA ARG A 60 -4.29 14.26 0.60
C ARG A 60 -4.33 14.69 -0.85
N PHE A 61 -5.34 15.48 -1.22
CA PHE A 61 -5.54 15.88 -2.61
C PHE A 61 -4.35 16.69 -3.14
N GLU A 62 -3.86 17.64 -2.34
CA GLU A 62 -2.70 18.47 -2.61
C GLU A 62 -1.39 17.69 -2.76
N ASP A 63 -1.30 16.51 -2.12
CA ASP A 63 -0.08 15.68 -2.09
C ASP A 63 -0.04 14.63 -3.21
N ILE A 64 -1.10 14.49 -4.01
CA ILE A 64 -1.22 13.42 -5.03
C ILE A 64 -0.10 13.50 -6.05
N SER A 65 0.15 14.70 -6.59
CA SER A 65 1.13 14.85 -7.67
C SER A 65 2.53 14.45 -7.21
N GLU A 66 2.88 14.82 -5.98
CA GLU A 66 4.18 14.49 -5.41
C GLU A 66 4.27 13.02 -5.02
N THR A 67 3.22 12.45 -4.43
CA THR A 67 3.14 11.01 -4.12
C THR A 67 3.32 10.16 -5.38
N LYS A 68 2.73 10.58 -6.51
CA LYS A 68 2.90 9.92 -7.82
C LYS A 68 4.35 9.96 -8.28
N ARG A 69 5.02 11.12 -8.17
CA ARG A 69 6.44 11.26 -8.52
C ARG A 69 7.33 10.35 -7.68
N LEU A 70 7.06 10.24 -6.37
CA LEU A 70 7.78 9.33 -5.48
C LEU A 70 7.58 7.86 -5.86
N PHE A 71 6.37 7.48 -6.30
CA PHE A 71 6.10 6.13 -6.81
C PHE A 71 6.90 5.79 -8.07
N GLU A 72 7.15 6.77 -8.95
CA GLU A 72 8.03 6.57 -10.11
C GLU A 72 9.49 6.33 -9.69
N ILE A 73 10.00 7.08 -8.71
CA ILE A 73 11.35 6.84 -8.16
C ILE A 73 11.44 5.42 -7.56
N ILE A 74 10.42 5.01 -6.78
CA ILE A 74 10.38 3.66 -6.21
C ILE A 74 10.37 2.63 -7.33
N ARG A 75 9.58 2.83 -8.40
CA ARG A 75 9.50 1.93 -9.56
C ARG A 75 10.87 1.77 -10.24
N GLU A 76 11.56 2.88 -10.50
CA GLU A 76 12.88 2.89 -11.12
C GLU A 76 13.93 2.16 -10.27
N GLU A 77 13.92 2.34 -8.96
CA GLU A 77 14.85 1.67 -8.06
C GLU A 77 14.51 0.18 -7.92
N PHE A 78 13.23 -0.16 -7.76
CA PHE A 78 12.78 -1.54 -7.61
C PHE A 78 13.01 -2.37 -8.87
N LEU A 79 13.12 -1.75 -10.05
CA LEU A 79 13.54 -2.42 -11.28
C LEU A 79 14.98 -2.93 -11.20
N LYS A 80 15.86 -2.20 -10.48
CA LYS A 80 17.30 -2.48 -10.40
C LYS A 80 17.67 -3.45 -9.28
N ILE A 81 16.79 -3.60 -8.27
CA ILE A 81 17.06 -4.39 -7.07
C ILE A 81 16.54 -5.81 -7.29
N SER A 82 17.41 -6.81 -7.06
CA SER A 82 17.00 -8.21 -7.10
C SER A 82 16.09 -8.55 -5.93
N SER A 83 15.07 -9.37 -6.17
CA SER A 83 14.23 -9.94 -5.10
C SER A 83 15.01 -10.83 -4.13
N ASN A 84 16.19 -11.32 -4.51
CA ASN A 84 17.08 -12.09 -3.64
C ASN A 84 17.75 -11.25 -2.55
N GLU A 85 17.71 -9.92 -2.65
CA GLU A 85 18.17 -9.02 -1.59
C GLU A 85 17.24 -9.07 -0.36
N ILE A 86 16.02 -9.60 -0.51
CA ILE A 86 15.13 -9.87 0.60
C ILE A 86 15.58 -11.17 1.28
N ASN A 87 15.88 -11.09 2.58
CA ASN A 87 16.11 -12.27 3.38
C ASN A 87 14.78 -12.99 3.68
N TRP A 88 14.40 -13.89 2.77
CA TRP A 88 13.25 -14.76 2.95
C TRP A 88 13.48 -15.68 4.14
N THR A 89 12.78 -15.42 5.25
CA THR A 89 12.86 -16.30 6.41
C THR A 89 12.41 -17.71 6.02
N LYS A 90 12.92 -18.73 6.73
CA LYS A 90 12.47 -20.12 6.51
C LYS A 90 10.95 -20.27 6.63
N ASP A 91 10.29 -19.40 7.38
CA ASP A 91 8.83 -19.40 7.51
C ASP A 91 8.10 -18.95 6.23
N PHE A 92 8.67 -18.04 5.43
CA PHE A 92 8.15 -17.74 4.09
C PHE A 92 8.33 -18.93 3.16
N LEU A 93 9.53 -19.52 3.16
CA LEU A 93 9.87 -20.61 2.23
C LEU A 93 9.13 -21.92 2.53
N ASN A 94 8.86 -22.19 3.82
CA ASN A 94 8.13 -23.37 4.26
C ASN A 94 6.60 -23.19 4.21
N GLY A 95 6.10 -22.01 3.80
CA GLY A 95 4.67 -21.71 3.74
C GLY A 95 3.99 -21.50 5.10
N ASN A 96 4.77 -21.29 6.17
CA ASN A 96 4.25 -20.94 7.49
C ASN A 96 3.69 -19.50 7.50
N ILE A 97 4.26 -18.63 6.67
CA ILE A 97 3.75 -17.30 6.38
C ILE A 97 2.97 -17.34 5.08
N VAL A 98 1.67 -17.03 5.15
CA VAL A 98 0.85 -16.84 3.96
C VAL A 98 1.25 -15.55 3.29
N THR A 99 1.61 -15.63 2.00
CA THR A 99 1.94 -14.50 1.13
C THR A 99 1.23 -14.64 -0.21
N LYS A 100 0.95 -13.52 -0.87
CA LYS A 100 0.47 -13.48 -2.27
C LYS A 100 1.57 -13.03 -3.24
N LEU A 101 2.79 -12.78 -2.75
CA LEU A 101 3.92 -12.39 -3.58
C LEU A 101 4.38 -13.57 -4.44
N ASP A 102 4.75 -13.30 -5.69
CA ASP A 102 5.42 -14.28 -6.53
C ASP A 102 6.91 -14.31 -6.20
N LEU A 103 7.29 -15.25 -5.32
CA LEU A 103 8.67 -15.44 -4.87
C LEU A 103 9.64 -15.85 -6.00
N LYS A 104 9.15 -16.17 -7.20
CA LYS A 104 9.98 -16.42 -8.39
C LYS A 104 10.33 -15.15 -9.16
N SER A 105 9.75 -14.01 -8.79
CA SER A 105 10.07 -12.71 -9.38
C SER A 105 11.56 -12.42 -9.22
N THR A 106 12.18 -11.81 -10.23
CA THR A 106 13.63 -11.54 -10.24
C THR A 106 14.00 -10.18 -9.66
N THR A 107 13.08 -9.23 -9.69
CA THR A 107 13.26 -7.84 -9.23
C THR A 107 12.17 -7.48 -8.22
N LEU A 108 12.42 -6.47 -7.39
CA LEU A 108 11.39 -5.94 -6.49
C LEU A 108 10.20 -5.34 -7.25
N LEU A 109 10.43 -4.80 -8.45
CA LEU A 109 9.36 -4.29 -9.29
C LEU A 109 8.37 -5.40 -9.67
N ASN A 110 8.88 -6.56 -10.10
CA ASN A 110 8.04 -7.69 -10.47
C ASN A 110 7.38 -8.32 -9.24
N LEU A 111 8.12 -8.43 -8.13
CA LEU A 111 7.60 -8.94 -6.86
C LEU A 111 6.39 -8.13 -6.36
N PHE A 112 6.45 -6.80 -6.51
CA PHE A 112 5.41 -5.88 -6.06
C PHE A 112 4.58 -5.30 -7.22
N ALA A 113 4.54 -5.94 -8.39
CA ALA A 113 3.85 -5.41 -9.57
C ALA A 113 2.38 -5.07 -9.29
N ARG A 114 1.72 -5.85 -8.43
CA ARG A 114 0.35 -5.61 -7.99
C ARG A 114 0.16 -4.27 -7.26
N TYR A 115 1.16 -3.82 -6.51
CA TYR A 115 1.12 -2.57 -5.74
C TYR A 115 1.18 -1.37 -6.68
N PHE A 116 2.12 -1.37 -7.63
CA PHE A 116 2.22 -0.32 -8.64
C PHE A 116 0.96 -0.25 -9.50
N TRP A 117 0.50 -1.40 -10.01
CA TRP A 117 -0.75 -1.46 -10.79
C TRP A 117 -1.95 -0.90 -10.01
N ALA A 118 -2.10 -1.29 -8.74
CA ALA A 118 -3.23 -0.85 -7.92
C ALA A 118 -3.17 0.66 -7.64
N PHE A 119 -1.97 1.19 -7.42
CA PHE A 119 -1.75 2.63 -7.27
C PHE A 119 -2.07 3.39 -8.56
N ASP A 120 -1.57 2.92 -9.71
CA ASP A 120 -1.84 3.51 -11.02
C ASP A 120 -3.36 3.55 -11.32
N LYS A 121 -4.09 2.48 -10.98
CA LYS A 121 -5.55 2.47 -11.14
C LYS A 121 -6.26 3.53 -10.31
N HIS A 122 -5.83 3.76 -9.08
CA HIS A 122 -6.36 4.87 -8.29
C HIS A 122 -5.97 6.24 -8.89
N MET A 123 -4.76 6.38 -9.41
CA MET A 123 -4.33 7.63 -10.07
C MET A 123 -5.12 7.93 -11.35
N GLU A 124 -5.39 6.93 -12.19
CA GLU A 124 -6.26 7.07 -13.39
C GLU A 124 -7.63 7.63 -13.00
N PHE A 125 -8.18 7.13 -11.89
CA PHE A 125 -9.44 7.57 -11.33
C PHE A 125 -9.36 9.02 -10.84
N VAL A 126 -8.33 9.39 -10.07
CA VAL A 126 -8.14 10.78 -9.63
C VAL A 126 -8.02 11.74 -10.81
N ASP A 127 -7.23 11.37 -11.82
CA ASP A 127 -7.07 12.19 -13.02
C ASP A 127 -8.42 12.37 -13.74
N PHE A 128 -9.27 11.34 -13.76
CA PHE A 128 -10.63 11.42 -14.28
C PHE A 128 -11.52 12.35 -13.44
N SER A 129 -11.53 12.25 -12.11
CA SER A 129 -12.38 13.10 -11.27
C SER A 129 -12.03 14.58 -11.38
N VAL A 130 -10.72 14.90 -11.44
CA VAL A 130 -10.23 16.26 -11.65
C VAL A 130 -10.66 16.79 -13.02
N LYS A 131 -10.46 16.03 -14.10
CA LYS A 131 -10.84 16.43 -15.47
C LYS A 131 -12.35 16.61 -15.62
N SER A 132 -13.13 15.74 -14.99
CA SER A 132 -14.58 15.76 -15.03
C SER A 132 -15.21 16.74 -14.04
N LYS A 133 -14.41 17.47 -13.24
CA LYS A 133 -14.88 18.41 -12.22
C LYS A 133 -15.90 17.78 -11.27
N LEU A 134 -15.64 16.55 -10.83
CA LEU A 134 -16.46 15.92 -9.81
C LEU A 134 -16.19 16.61 -8.47
N ASP A 135 -17.24 17.05 -7.79
CA ASP A 135 -17.15 17.80 -6.52
C ASP A 135 -16.69 16.97 -5.31
N TYR A 136 -16.26 15.73 -5.51
CA TYR A 136 -15.80 14.88 -4.42
C TYR A 136 -14.51 14.12 -4.79
N TYR A 137 -13.48 14.35 -3.98
CA TYR A 137 -12.29 13.51 -3.92
C TYR A 137 -12.45 12.51 -2.79
N THR A 138 -12.37 11.22 -3.08
CA THR A 138 -12.21 10.19 -2.05
C THR A 138 -10.73 9.88 -1.90
N PRO A 139 -10.13 10.13 -0.73
CA PRO A 139 -8.70 9.92 -0.55
C PRO A 139 -8.31 8.46 -0.64
N ILE A 140 -7.11 8.24 -1.16
CA ILE A 140 -6.51 6.90 -1.25
C ILE A 140 -5.91 6.55 0.09
N LYS A 141 -6.22 5.35 0.58
CA LYS A 141 -5.71 4.83 1.86
C LYS A 141 -5.53 3.33 1.81
N ILE A 142 -4.81 2.79 2.79
CA ILE A 142 -4.67 1.34 2.96
C ILE A 142 -5.69 0.87 4.00
N GLY A 143 -6.42 -0.19 3.67
CA GLY A 143 -7.44 -0.76 4.53
C GLY A 143 -7.65 -2.25 4.27
N ARG A 144 -8.61 -2.84 4.98
CA ARG A 144 -9.05 -4.21 4.71
C ARG A 144 -9.75 -4.26 3.35
N ALA A 145 -9.34 -5.22 2.52
CA ALA A 145 -9.90 -5.41 1.18
C ALA A 145 -11.25 -6.14 1.19
N GLU A 146 -11.78 -6.51 2.35
CA GLU A 146 -13.12 -7.08 2.50
C GLU A 146 -14.19 -5.97 2.41
N ILE A 147 -15.25 -6.21 1.63
CA ILE A 147 -16.27 -5.20 1.30
C ILE A 147 -16.89 -4.55 2.55
N THR A 148 -17.27 -5.35 3.55
CA THR A 148 -17.89 -4.81 4.77
C THR A 148 -16.94 -3.87 5.52
N TRP A 149 -15.66 -4.24 5.57
CA TRP A 149 -14.64 -3.44 6.20
C TRP A 149 -14.27 -2.21 5.40
N SER A 150 -14.25 -2.29 4.06
CA SER A 150 -13.96 -1.12 3.24
C SER A 150 -15.07 -0.08 3.31
N ILE A 151 -16.34 -0.48 3.45
CA ILE A 151 -17.45 0.45 3.71
C ILE A 151 -17.23 1.17 5.03
N TYR A 152 -16.92 0.43 6.09
CA TYR A 152 -16.63 1.00 7.40
C TYR A 152 -15.44 1.97 7.36
N GLU A 153 -14.32 1.55 6.75
CA GLU A 153 -13.14 2.40 6.62
C GLU A 153 -13.44 3.64 5.76
N ASN A 154 -14.19 3.54 4.67
CA ASN A 154 -14.58 4.71 3.86
C ASN A 154 -15.44 5.71 4.64
N GLY A 155 -16.21 5.25 5.63
CA GLY A 155 -16.96 6.11 6.54
C GLY A 155 -16.15 6.72 7.68
N ARG A 156 -14.90 6.27 7.91
CA ARG A 156 -14.05 6.80 8.99
C ARG A 156 -13.66 8.26 8.71
N PRO A 157 -13.89 9.18 9.67
CA PRO A 157 -13.45 10.57 9.56
C PRO A 157 -11.94 10.70 9.29
N LEU A 158 -11.56 11.61 8.40
CA LEU A 158 -10.14 11.86 8.09
C LEU A 158 -9.35 12.37 9.30
N ALA A 159 -9.99 13.12 10.20
CA ALA A 159 -9.39 13.60 11.44
C ALA A 159 -8.84 12.45 12.31
N GLU A 160 -9.52 11.29 12.35
CA GLU A 160 -8.99 10.12 13.07
C GLU A 160 -7.69 9.57 12.47
N TYR A 161 -7.52 9.70 11.15
CA TYR A 161 -6.25 9.36 10.51
C TYR A 161 -5.20 10.44 10.73
N ASP A 162 -5.57 11.73 10.83
CA ASP A 162 -4.64 12.82 11.12
C ASP A 162 -4.13 12.78 12.58
N GLU A 163 -4.94 12.30 13.52
CA GLU A 163 -4.57 12.10 14.94
C GLU A 163 -3.92 10.73 15.22
N LEU A 164 -3.74 9.92 14.18
CA LEU A 164 -3.30 8.54 14.34
C LEU A 164 -1.84 8.41 14.82
N GLU A 165 -1.66 7.92 16.04
CA GLU A 165 -0.36 7.54 16.60
C GLU A 165 -0.14 6.01 16.57
N GLY A 166 1.14 5.59 16.52
CA GLY A 166 1.52 4.17 16.52
C GLY A 166 1.13 3.38 15.26
N GLU A 167 0.60 2.16 15.42
CA GLU A 167 0.25 1.23 14.34
C GLU A 167 -0.92 1.71 13.47
N PRO A 168 -0.88 1.45 12.15
CA PRO A 168 -1.97 1.80 11.25
C PRO A 168 -3.22 0.98 11.51
N PHE A 169 -4.41 1.57 11.29
CA PHE A 169 -5.71 0.89 11.51
C PHE A 169 -5.80 -0.46 10.80
N TRP A 170 -5.30 -0.55 9.57
CA TRP A 170 -5.32 -1.80 8.80
C TRP A 170 -4.43 -2.90 9.39
N ASN A 171 -3.51 -2.61 10.31
CA ASN A 171 -2.68 -3.61 10.98
C ASN A 171 -3.17 -3.98 12.38
N ARG A 172 -4.18 -3.29 12.92
CA ARG A 172 -4.68 -3.59 14.27
C ARG A 172 -5.57 -4.84 14.29
N ALA A 173 -5.51 -5.55 15.41
CA ALA A 173 -6.21 -6.82 15.64
C ALA A 173 -7.66 -6.64 16.16
N ASP A 174 -8.00 -5.43 16.60
CA ASP A 174 -9.23 -5.03 17.31
C ASP A 174 -10.30 -4.41 16.41
N LEU A 175 -10.04 -4.33 15.11
CA LEU A 175 -11.08 -4.14 14.11
C LEU A 175 -11.57 -5.52 13.66
#